data_AF-A0A7V5VUG7-F1
#
_entry.id   AF-A0A7V5VUG7-F1
#
_cell.length_a   1.000
_cell.length_b   1.000
_cell.length_c   1.000
_cell.angle_alpha   90.00
_cell.angle_beta   90.00
_cell.angle_gamma   90.00
#
_symmetry.space_group_name_H-M   'P 1'
#
loop_
_entity.id
_entity.type
_entity.pdbx_description
1 polymer ?
#
loop_
_entity_poly.entity_id
_entity_poly.type
_entity_poly.pdbx_seq_one_letter_code
_entity_poly.pdbx_strand_id
1 'polypeptide(L)'
;MGKQVFGYSAVCLLCWVGIAEAQGQRADSLTVEVARRFAHELMELNAIPFMQPLVVTINAVSNARFFHSASIPRRVEHPYLRFGFHSMFGFIRGHQRTYVPRAPTDSVLRIEPYAEVQLVGGQPTLVIRDTAGLIASILRYLFYEGIRSDSIHLPERAATVFGYLPTAIELPRDYFIRR
;
A
#
# COMPACT_ATOMS: atom_id res chain seq x y z
N MET A 1 18.34 -13.50 -63.74
CA MET A 1 19.25 -14.32 -62.90
C MET A 1 20.11 -13.35 -62.12
N GLY A 2 20.01 -13.12 -60.81
CA GLY A 2 19.53 -13.92 -59.68
C GLY A 2 20.66 -13.91 -58.63
N LYS A 3 20.30 -13.76 -57.34
CA LYS A 3 21.13 -13.93 -56.11
C LYS A 3 21.91 -12.66 -55.67
N GLN A 4 21.90 -12.18 -54.42
CA GLN A 4 21.36 -12.65 -53.14
C GLN A 4 20.93 -11.47 -52.25
N VAL A 5 19.71 -11.54 -51.72
CA VAL A 5 19.25 -10.78 -50.55
C VAL A 5 19.28 -11.75 -49.38
N PHE A 6 20.38 -11.80 -48.62
CA PHE A 6 20.49 -12.62 -47.42
C PHE A 6 21.41 -11.90 -46.42
N GLY A 7 20.83 -10.97 -45.66
CA GLY A 7 21.58 -10.22 -44.64
C GLY A 7 20.81 -9.90 -43.37
N TYR A 8 19.47 -9.97 -43.37
CA TYR A 8 18.66 -9.48 -42.24
C TYR A 8 17.94 -10.56 -41.44
N SER A 9 18.00 -11.84 -41.85
CA SER A 9 17.30 -12.93 -41.14
C SER A 9 18.08 -13.49 -39.94
N ALA A 10 19.39 -13.22 -39.84
CA ALA A 10 20.23 -13.78 -38.78
C ALA A 10 20.15 -13.04 -37.44
N VAL A 11 19.73 -11.76 -37.45
CA VAL A 11 19.68 -10.94 -36.21
C VAL A 11 18.43 -11.23 -35.38
N CYS A 12 17.30 -11.60 -36.02
CA CYS A 12 16.08 -11.95 -35.28
C CYS A 12 16.17 -13.33 -34.60
N LEU A 13 17.00 -14.26 -35.09
CA LEU A 13 17.13 -15.59 -34.49
C LEU A 13 17.96 -15.59 -33.19
N LEU A 14 18.80 -14.58 -32.98
CA LEU A 14 19.62 -14.42 -31.77
C LEU A 14 18.88 -13.78 -30.58
N CYS A 15 17.70 -13.18 -30.81
CA CYS A 15 16.84 -12.68 -29.72
C CYS A 15 15.99 -13.79 -29.07
N TRP A 16 16.01 -15.02 -29.59
CA TRP A 16 15.18 -16.13 -29.10
C TRP A 16 15.91 -17.13 -28.21
N VAL A 17 17.23 -17.00 -28.04
CA VAL A 17 18.04 -17.90 -27.21
C VAL A 17 18.57 -17.11 -26.02
N GLY A 18 17.79 -17.04 -24.95
CA GLY A 18 18.25 -16.35 -23.74
C GLY A 18 17.21 -16.03 -22.68
N ILE A 19 16.00 -16.61 -22.71
CA ILE A 19 15.20 -16.69 -21.49
C ILE A 19 15.66 -17.95 -20.77
N ALA A 20 16.88 -17.91 -20.24
CA ALA A 20 17.22 -18.79 -19.14
C ALA A 20 16.26 -18.41 -18.02
N GLU A 21 15.36 -19.32 -17.65
CA GLU A 21 14.57 -19.19 -16.45
C GLU A 21 15.54 -18.94 -15.30
N ALA A 22 15.61 -17.68 -14.86
CA ALA A 22 15.97 -17.42 -13.49
C ALA A 22 14.86 -18.09 -12.68
N GLN A 23 15.05 -19.37 -12.35
CA GLN A 23 14.34 -20.03 -11.27
C GLN A 23 14.72 -19.28 -10.00
N GLY A 24 14.10 -18.11 -9.81
CA GLY A 24 14.13 -17.41 -8.54
C GLY A 24 13.66 -18.42 -7.51
N GLN A 25 14.48 -18.65 -6.49
CA GLN A 25 14.14 -19.52 -5.37
C GLN A 25 12.69 -19.19 -4.96
N ARG A 26 11.80 -20.17 -5.12
CA ARG A 26 10.40 -20.00 -4.77
C ARG A 26 10.37 -19.57 -3.31
N ALA A 27 9.88 -18.36 -3.05
CA ALA A 27 9.83 -17.81 -1.70
C ALA A 27 9.07 -18.78 -0.80
N ASP A 28 9.62 -19.03 0.38
CA ASP A 28 9.03 -19.90 1.38
C ASP A 28 7.62 -19.43 1.75
N SER A 29 6.67 -20.38 1.85
CA SER A 29 5.25 -20.06 2.00
C SER A 29 4.94 -19.35 3.32
N LEU A 30 5.66 -19.68 4.38
CA LEU A 30 5.56 -19.01 5.68
C LEU A 30 6.05 -17.57 5.56
N THR A 31 7.19 -17.34 4.92
CA THR A 31 7.73 -15.99 4.68
C THR A 31 6.75 -15.13 3.88
N VAL A 32 6.16 -15.69 2.82
CA VAL A 32 5.13 -15.00 2.01
C VAL A 32 3.91 -14.64 2.84
N GLU A 33 3.45 -15.54 3.70
CA GLU A 33 2.28 -15.30 4.55
C GLU A 33 2.55 -14.23 5.61
N VAL A 34 3.72 -14.26 6.25
CA VAL A 34 4.14 -13.20 7.20
C VAL A 34 4.21 -11.85 6.49
N ALA A 35 4.86 -11.79 5.32
CA ALA A 35 4.97 -10.58 4.54
C ALA A 35 3.59 -10.05 4.12
N ARG A 36 2.67 -10.93 3.70
CA ARG A 36 1.30 -10.57 3.32
C ARG A 36 0.52 -9.98 4.49
N ARG A 37 0.57 -10.61 5.66
CA ARG A 37 -0.13 -10.12 6.86
C ARG A 37 0.41 -8.77 7.30
N PHE A 38 1.73 -8.64 7.38
CA PHE A 38 2.36 -7.38 7.79
C PHE A 38 2.11 -6.25 6.78
N ALA A 39 2.17 -6.55 5.47
CA ALA A 39 1.83 -5.59 4.42
C ALA A 39 0.35 -5.18 4.48
N HIS A 40 -0.55 -6.11 4.76
CA HIS A 40 -1.97 -5.83 4.95
C HIS A 40 -2.18 -4.86 6.12
N GLU A 41 -1.58 -5.13 7.28
CA GLU A 41 -1.68 -4.24 8.46
C GLU A 41 -1.10 -2.85 8.18
N LEU A 42 0.06 -2.77 7.51
CA LEU A 42 0.64 -1.50 7.07
C LEU A 42 -0.31 -0.73 6.15
N MET A 43 -0.92 -1.41 5.17
CA MET A 43 -1.89 -0.78 4.29
C MET A 43 -3.12 -0.33 5.05
N GLU A 44 -3.69 -1.17 5.91
CA GLU A 44 -4.91 -0.88 6.65
C GLU A 44 -4.76 0.39 7.51
N LEU A 45 -3.61 0.53 8.20
CA LEU A 45 -3.31 1.68 9.04
C LEU A 45 -3.15 2.99 8.26
N ASN A 46 -2.74 2.92 6.98
CA ASN A 46 -2.34 4.09 6.19
C ASN A 46 -3.26 4.37 4.98
N ALA A 47 -4.15 3.43 4.60
CA ALA A 47 -4.96 3.54 3.40
C ALA A 47 -5.94 4.71 3.46
N ILE A 48 -6.61 4.91 4.60
CA ILE A 48 -7.54 6.03 4.80
C ILE A 48 -6.83 7.37 4.63
N PRO A 49 -5.79 7.73 5.42
CA PRO A 49 -5.16 9.04 5.27
C PRO A 49 -4.48 9.23 3.90
N PHE A 50 -4.02 8.15 3.26
CA PHE A 50 -3.49 8.19 1.90
C PHE A 50 -4.55 8.57 0.85
N MET A 51 -5.76 7.99 0.94
CA MET A 51 -6.84 8.16 -0.05
C MET A 51 -7.84 9.26 0.30
N GLN A 52 -7.94 9.67 1.56
CA GLN A 52 -8.91 10.66 2.04
C GLN A 52 -8.92 11.96 1.21
N PRO A 53 -7.77 12.53 0.82
CA PRO A 53 -7.75 13.71 -0.05
C PRO A 53 -8.51 13.50 -1.36
N LEU A 54 -8.42 12.33 -1.97
CA LEU A 54 -9.10 12.02 -3.24
C LEU A 54 -10.61 12.03 -3.06
N VAL A 55 -11.12 11.39 -2.01
CA VAL A 55 -12.56 11.39 -1.71
C VAL A 55 -13.07 12.81 -1.46
N VAL A 56 -12.33 13.60 -0.68
CA VAL A 56 -12.68 15.00 -0.40
C VAL A 56 -12.69 15.84 -1.69
N THR A 57 -11.68 15.70 -2.54
CA THR A 57 -11.58 16.45 -3.80
C THR A 57 -12.68 16.05 -4.77
N ILE A 58 -12.97 14.76 -4.93
CA ILE A 58 -14.07 14.28 -5.78
C ILE A 58 -15.40 14.84 -5.28
N ASN A 59 -15.66 14.79 -3.98
CA ASN A 59 -16.90 15.33 -3.40
C ASN A 59 -17.00 16.84 -3.56
N ALA A 60 -15.91 17.58 -3.34
CA ALA A 60 -15.90 19.03 -3.50
C ALA A 60 -16.13 19.44 -4.97
N VAL A 61 -15.45 18.78 -5.91
CA VAL A 61 -15.59 19.03 -7.35
C VAL A 61 -16.99 18.66 -7.81
N SER A 62 -17.52 17.50 -7.40
CA SER A 62 -18.86 17.03 -7.76
C SER A 62 -19.97 17.95 -7.25
N ASN A 63 -19.83 18.46 -6.02
CA ASN A 63 -20.81 19.35 -5.41
C ASN A 63 -20.75 20.79 -5.92
N ALA A 64 -19.64 21.23 -6.53
CA ALA A 64 -19.50 22.58 -7.07
C ALA A 64 -20.46 22.89 -8.24
N ARG A 65 -21.12 21.87 -8.81
CA ARG A 65 -21.97 22.01 -10.01
C ARG A 65 -23.47 21.79 -9.76
N PHE A 66 -23.91 21.38 -8.57
CA PHE A 66 -25.34 21.26 -8.31
C PHE A 66 -25.94 22.65 -8.06
N PHE A 67 -26.83 23.08 -8.96
CA PHE A 67 -27.58 24.31 -8.80
C PHE A 67 -28.45 24.24 -7.54
N HIS A 68 -28.23 25.13 -6.58
CA HIS A 68 -29.05 25.22 -5.36
C HIS A 68 -30.47 25.77 -5.61
N SER A 69 -30.72 26.31 -6.80
CA SER A 69 -32.05 26.75 -7.23
C SER A 69 -32.19 26.63 -8.74
N ALA A 70 -33.22 25.92 -9.18
CA ALA A 70 -33.70 25.98 -10.56
C ALA A 70 -35.07 26.68 -10.55
N SER A 71 -35.14 27.88 -11.13
CA SER A 71 -36.41 28.59 -11.30
C SER A 71 -36.98 28.24 -12.68
N ILE A 72 -38.08 27.51 -12.71
CA ILE A 72 -38.83 27.20 -13.93
C ILE A 72 -39.93 28.26 -14.07
N PRO A 73 -39.86 29.19 -15.04
CA PRO A 73 -40.90 30.20 -15.23
C PRO A 73 -42.23 29.55 -15.64
N ARG A 74 -43.33 29.96 -14.98
CA ARG A 74 -44.68 29.38 -15.14
C ARG A 74 -45.36 29.68 -16.48
N ARG A 75 -44.89 30.68 -17.22
CA ARG A 75 -45.32 30.99 -18.60
C ARG A 75 -44.10 31.37 -19.41
N VAL A 76 -43.96 30.76 -20.58
CA VAL A 76 -42.87 31.02 -21.52
C VAL A 76 -43.51 31.25 -22.88
N GLU A 77 -43.43 32.48 -23.41
CA GLU A 77 -43.98 32.80 -24.75
C GLU A 77 -43.14 32.18 -25.87
N HIS A 78 -41.83 32.01 -25.65
CA HIS A 78 -40.92 31.34 -26.58
C HIS A 78 -39.96 30.39 -25.85
N PRO A 79 -40.00 29.07 -26.12
CA PRO A 79 -39.02 28.15 -25.54
C PRO A 79 -37.63 28.49 -26.06
N TYR A 80 -36.65 28.63 -25.15
CA TYR A 80 -35.24 28.81 -25.52
C TYR A 80 -34.41 27.65 -24.98
N LEU A 81 -33.49 27.15 -25.80
CA LEU A 81 -32.50 26.15 -25.42
C LEU A 81 -31.20 26.88 -25.10
N ARG A 82 -30.76 26.83 -23.85
CA ARG A 82 -29.45 27.34 -23.44
C ARG A 82 -28.45 26.19 -23.42
N PHE A 83 -27.52 26.20 -24.37
CA PHE A 83 -26.34 25.36 -24.31
C PHE A 83 -25.23 26.08 -23.55
N GLY A 84 -24.51 25.37 -22.68
CA GLY A 84 -23.39 25.92 -21.94
C GLY A 84 -22.32 24.85 -21.74
N PHE A 85 -21.06 25.21 -22.00
CA PHE A 85 -19.92 24.39 -21.64
C PHE A 85 -19.58 24.64 -20.17
N HIS A 86 -19.45 23.56 -19.40
CA HIS A 86 -19.18 23.64 -17.98
C HIS A 86 -18.03 22.71 -17.64
N SER A 87 -16.99 23.25 -17.02
CA SER A 87 -15.83 22.52 -16.51
C SER A 87 -15.85 22.50 -14.99
N MET A 88 -15.27 21.44 -14.41
CA MET A 88 -15.19 21.25 -12.96
C MET A 88 -13.72 21.22 -12.58
N PHE A 89 -13.21 22.38 -12.11
CA PHE A 89 -11.82 22.54 -11.69
C PHE A 89 -11.74 22.53 -10.17
N GLY A 90 -10.82 21.74 -9.62
CA GLY A 90 -10.52 21.68 -8.19
C GLY A 90 -9.03 21.78 -7.95
N PHE A 91 -8.65 22.54 -6.92
CA PHE A 91 -7.26 22.68 -6.50
C PHE A 91 -7.02 21.91 -5.20
N ILE A 92 -5.93 21.14 -5.14
CA ILE A 92 -5.53 20.38 -3.95
C ILE A 92 -4.69 21.29 -3.06
N ARG A 93 -5.13 21.48 -1.82
CA ARG A 93 -4.43 22.33 -0.84
C ARG A 93 -3.15 21.64 -0.35
N GLY A 94 -2.15 22.43 0.07
CA GLY A 94 -0.85 21.90 0.50
C GLY A 94 -0.94 20.83 1.61
N HIS A 95 -1.83 21.02 2.59
CA HIS A 95 -2.03 20.06 3.69
C HIS A 95 -2.66 18.73 3.24
N GLN A 96 -3.28 18.67 2.06
CA GLN A 96 -3.88 17.45 1.52
C GLN A 96 -2.88 16.58 0.74
N ARG A 97 -1.64 17.06 0.55
CA ARG A 97 -0.58 16.36 -0.18
C ARG A 97 0.24 15.41 0.69
N THR A 98 0.07 15.47 2.01
CA THR A 98 0.85 14.66 2.94
C THR A 98 -0.02 14.18 4.09
N TYR A 99 0.36 13.06 4.70
CA TYR A 99 -0.25 12.52 5.91
C TYR A 99 0.83 12.05 6.90
N VAL A 100 0.44 11.74 8.13
CA VAL A 100 1.33 11.17 9.15
C VAL A 100 1.23 9.64 9.08
N PRO A 101 2.28 8.92 8.65
CA PRO A 101 2.24 7.47 8.53
C PRO A 101 2.32 6.77 9.90
N ARG A 102 1.79 5.55 9.95
CA ARG A 102 1.78 4.69 11.15
C ARG A 102 2.35 3.33 10.83
N ALA A 103 3.11 2.75 11.74
CA ALA A 103 3.56 1.36 11.67
C ALA A 103 2.69 0.46 12.54
N PRO A 104 2.51 -0.82 12.16
CA PRO A 104 1.89 -1.82 13.01
C PRO A 104 2.80 -2.11 14.19
N THR A 105 2.34 -1.72 15.38
CA THR A 105 3.07 -1.84 16.64
C THR A 105 2.16 -2.40 17.70
N ASP A 106 2.71 -3.24 18.59
CA ASP A 106 2.02 -3.71 19.78
C ASP A 106 2.99 -3.64 20.95
N SER A 107 2.57 -3.02 22.05
CA SER A 107 3.38 -2.89 23.27
C SER A 107 3.53 -4.22 24.01
N VAL A 108 2.64 -5.18 23.76
CA VAL A 108 2.63 -6.48 24.44
C VAL A 108 2.85 -7.58 23.42
N LEU A 109 3.82 -8.45 23.70
CA LEU A 109 4.00 -9.68 22.93
C LEU A 109 2.89 -10.67 23.29
N ARG A 110 1.95 -10.90 22.37
CA ARG A 110 0.83 -11.83 22.56
C ARG A 110 1.15 -13.17 21.92
N ILE A 111 1.34 -14.18 22.75
CA ILE A 111 1.71 -15.54 22.31
C ILE A 111 0.49 -16.46 22.38
N GLU A 112 -0.41 -16.20 23.33
CA GLU A 112 -1.62 -16.97 23.65
C GLU A 112 -2.53 -17.26 22.45
N PRO A 113 -2.78 -16.32 21.50
CA PRO A 113 -3.64 -16.63 20.36
C PRO A 113 -2.97 -17.54 19.31
N TYR A 114 -1.64 -17.71 19.38
CA TYR A 114 -0.87 -18.42 18.36
C TYR A 114 -0.22 -19.71 18.87
N ALA A 115 -0.09 -19.87 20.19
CA ALA A 115 0.43 -21.07 20.82
C ALA A 115 -0.37 -21.43 22.07
N GLU A 116 -0.53 -22.73 22.28
CA GLU A 116 -1.24 -23.30 23.43
C GLU A 116 -0.30 -24.23 24.20
N VAL A 117 -0.37 -24.21 25.52
CA VAL A 117 0.33 -25.20 26.35
C VAL A 117 -0.56 -26.42 26.51
N GLN A 118 -0.13 -27.55 25.97
CA GLN A 118 -0.81 -28.84 26.12
C GLN A 118 0.01 -29.75 27.04
N LEU A 119 -0.67 -30.46 27.95
CA LEU A 119 -0.04 -31.48 28.79
C LEU A 119 0.03 -32.79 28.00
N VAL A 120 1.18 -33.10 27.44
CA VAL A 120 1.43 -34.38 26.74
C VAL A 120 2.25 -35.27 27.66
N GLY A 121 1.65 -36.35 28.16
CA GLY A 121 2.33 -37.28 29.06
C GLY A 121 2.71 -36.69 30.43
N GLY A 122 1.98 -35.68 30.91
CA GLY A 122 2.25 -35.03 32.20
C GLY A 122 3.33 -33.94 32.15
N GLN A 123 3.89 -33.64 30.97
CA GLN A 123 4.80 -32.51 30.77
C GLN A 123 4.10 -31.39 29.97
N PRO A 124 4.26 -30.11 30.38
CA PRO A 124 3.73 -28.99 29.62
C PRO A 124 4.55 -28.81 28.33
N THR A 125 3.91 -29.06 27.19
CA THR A 125 4.48 -28.89 25.86
C THR A 125 3.80 -27.71 25.16
N LEU A 126 4.60 -26.78 24.64
CA LEU A 126 4.09 -25.66 23.84
C LEU A 126 3.77 -26.14 22.42
N VAL A 127 2.51 -26.04 22.03
CA VAL A 127 2.03 -26.38 20.68
C VAL A 127 1.72 -25.08 19.94
N ILE A 128 2.49 -24.80 18.89
CA ILE A 128 2.29 -23.63 18.02
C ILE A 128 1.20 -23.96 17.01
N ARG A 129 0.10 -23.20 17.02
CA ARG A 129 -1.04 -23.36 16.12
C ARG A 129 -0.88 -22.53 14.84
N ASP A 130 -0.30 -21.34 14.95
CA ASP A 130 -0.08 -20.43 13.81
C ASP A 130 1.29 -19.75 13.91
N THR A 131 2.27 -20.32 13.19
CA THR A 131 3.63 -19.79 13.13
C THR A 131 3.69 -18.40 12.47
N ALA A 132 2.88 -18.15 11.43
CA ALA A 132 2.89 -16.88 10.73
C ALA A 132 2.33 -15.76 11.60
N GLY A 133 1.25 -16.04 12.32
CA GLY A 133 0.65 -15.12 13.28
C GLY A 133 1.57 -14.79 14.45
N LEU A 134 2.27 -15.80 14.97
CA LEU A 134 3.27 -15.61 16.03
C LEU A 134 4.41 -14.72 15.56
N ILE A 135 4.98 -14.98 14.38
CA ILE A 135 6.05 -14.14 13.81
C ILE A 135 5.55 -12.70 13.58
N ALA A 136 4.35 -12.51 13.03
CA ALA A 136 3.78 -11.18 12.86
C ALA A 136 3.58 -10.46 14.20
N SER A 137 3.22 -11.16 15.27
CA SER A 137 3.15 -10.57 16.61
C SER A 137 4.52 -10.17 17.15
N ILE A 138 5.54 -11.00 16.92
CA ILE A 138 6.93 -10.67 17.29
C ILE A 138 7.38 -9.42 16.51
N LEU A 139 7.11 -9.36 15.21
CA LEU A 139 7.46 -8.19 14.38
C LEU A 139 6.80 -6.92 14.91
N ARG A 140 5.50 -6.93 15.23
CA ARG A 140 4.80 -5.77 15.83
C ARG A 140 5.47 -5.30 17.13
N TYR A 141 5.85 -6.25 17.98
CA TYR A 141 6.56 -5.94 19.23
C TYR A 141 7.96 -5.38 18.97
N LEU A 142 8.71 -5.93 18.00
CA LEU A 142 10.02 -5.43 17.61
C LEU A 142 9.95 -4.02 17.02
N PHE A 143 8.93 -3.71 16.23
CA PHE A 143 8.69 -2.35 15.73
C PHE A 143 8.35 -1.39 16.87
N TYR A 144 7.50 -1.80 17.82
CA TYR A 144 7.17 -0.99 19.00
C TYR A 144 8.42 -0.63 19.79
N GLU A 145 9.23 -1.64 20.14
CA GLU A 145 10.47 -1.45 20.86
C GLU A 145 11.49 -0.62 20.08
N GLY A 146 11.58 -0.82 18.77
CA GLY A 146 12.52 -0.11 17.90
C GLY A 146 12.18 1.37 17.80
N ILE A 147 10.90 1.71 17.70
CA ILE A 147 10.43 3.10 17.70
C ILE A 147 10.60 3.73 19.09
N ARG A 148 10.28 2.98 20.16
CA ARG A 148 10.43 3.46 21.54
C ARG A 148 11.88 3.72 21.94
N SER A 149 12.81 2.92 21.41
CA SER A 149 14.26 3.03 21.66
C SER A 149 15.00 3.92 20.66
N ASP A 150 14.27 4.65 19.80
CA ASP A 150 14.84 5.56 18.79
C ASP A 150 15.79 4.85 17.80
N SER A 151 15.59 3.54 17.61
CA SER A 151 16.34 2.73 16.65
C SER A 151 15.63 2.71 15.30
N ILE A 152 14.29 2.63 15.27
CA ILE A 152 13.50 2.67 14.04
C ILE A 152 12.82 4.03 13.95
N HIS A 153 13.21 4.84 12.96
CA HIS A 153 12.61 6.14 12.71
C HIS A 153 11.48 6.04 11.70
N LEU A 154 10.28 6.40 12.12
CA LEU A 154 9.17 6.62 11.21
C LEU A 154 9.24 8.06 10.69
N PRO A 155 9.01 8.28 9.39
CA PRO A 155 8.96 9.64 8.88
C PRO A 155 7.76 10.39 9.45
N GLU A 156 7.97 11.66 9.81
CA GLU A 156 6.89 12.51 10.33
C GLU A 156 5.76 12.70 9.32
N ARG A 157 6.09 12.67 8.03
CA ARG A 157 5.15 12.90 6.92
C ARG A 157 5.47 11.98 5.76
N ALA A 158 4.43 11.49 5.10
CA ALA A 158 4.48 10.75 3.84
C ALA A 158 3.52 11.39 2.83
N ALA A 159 3.74 11.13 1.54
CA ALA A 159 2.89 11.67 0.48
C ALA A 159 1.52 10.96 0.40
N THR A 160 0.46 11.73 0.17
CA THR A 160 -0.86 11.18 -0.19
C THR A 160 -0.92 10.87 -1.69
N VAL A 161 -2.05 10.37 -2.17
CA VAL A 161 -2.31 10.12 -3.61
C VAL A 161 -2.08 11.34 -4.53
N PHE A 162 -2.12 12.55 -3.99
CA PHE A 162 -1.90 13.79 -4.74
C PHE A 162 -0.53 14.44 -4.51
N GLY A 163 0.24 13.93 -3.57
CA GLY A 163 1.55 14.46 -3.22
C GLY A 163 2.68 13.66 -3.85
N TYR A 164 3.87 14.22 -3.77
CA TYR A 164 5.11 13.49 -3.97
C TYR A 164 6.08 13.90 -2.86
N LEU A 165 6.55 12.93 -2.10
CA LEU A 165 7.53 13.10 -1.02
C LEU A 165 8.31 11.78 -0.94
N PRO A 166 9.55 11.73 -1.45
CA PRO A 166 10.35 10.51 -1.43
C PRO A 166 10.79 10.26 0.01
N THR A 167 10.04 9.41 0.70
CA THR A 167 10.25 9.11 2.12
C THR A 167 10.31 7.60 2.29
N ALA A 168 11.21 7.13 3.13
CA ALA A 168 11.41 5.72 3.41
C ALA A 168 11.45 5.49 4.93
N ILE A 169 11.12 4.27 5.34
CA ILE A 169 11.36 3.80 6.71
C ILE A 169 12.77 3.23 6.72
N GLU A 170 13.62 3.76 7.59
CA GLU A 170 14.98 3.25 7.76
C GLU A 170 14.96 2.11 8.79
N LEU A 171 15.35 0.93 8.33
CA LEU A 171 15.47 -0.26 9.17
C LEU A 171 16.96 -0.53 9.42
N PRO A 172 17.51 -0.11 10.58
CA PRO A 172 18.92 -0.34 10.86
C PRO A 172 19.20 -1.82 11.01
N ARG A 173 20.14 -2.33 10.23
CA ARG A 173 20.54 -3.74 10.25
C ARG A 173 20.98 -4.19 11.64
N ASP A 174 21.70 -3.35 12.36
CA ASP A 174 22.25 -3.67 13.68
C ASP A 174 21.16 -3.95 14.72
N TYR A 175 20.00 -3.32 14.60
CA TYR A 175 18.87 -3.53 15.51
C TYR A 175 18.33 -4.96 15.44
N PHE A 176 18.30 -5.55 14.25
CA PHE A 176 17.77 -6.91 14.03
C PHE A 176 18.80 -8.03 14.26
N ILE A 177 20.10 -7.71 14.34
CA ILE A 177 21.17 -8.70 14.50
C ILE A 177 21.64 -8.82 15.96
N ARG A 178 21.58 -7.75 16.74
CA ARG A 178 22.12 -7.71 18.12
C ARG A 178 21.13 -8.14 19.21
N ARG A 179 19.89 -8.48 18.88
CA ARG A 179 18.86 -9.01 19.78
C ARG A 179 18.56 -10.46 19.44
#